data_AF-A0ABD5R141-F1
#
_entry.id   AF-A0ABD5R141-F1
#
_cell.length_a   1.000
_cell.length_b   1.000
_cell.length_c   1.000
_cell.angle_alpha   90.00
_cell.angle_beta   90.00
_cell.angle_gamma   90.00
#
_symmetry.space_group_name_H-M   'P 1'
#
loop_
_entity.id
_entity.type
_entity.pdbx_description
1 polymer ?
#
loop_
_entity_poly.entity_id
_entity_poly.type
_entity_poly.pdbx_seq_one_letter_code
_entity_poly.pdbx_strand_id
1 'polypeptide(L)'
;MSTRYPVRRPSDHLDERFRVRASSEAVSVATAWERGLRLEVPAEAPIPRHDEARYDARGDVVIFRREQTLTTCYGLRPEYLTDIHGVATAATVDEQFGTAYCAAINPRNLETL
;
A
#
# COMPACT_ATOMS: atom_id res chain seq x y z
N MET A 1 -32.72 -6.15 -15.02
CA MET A 1 -32.28 -4.78 -14.65
C MET A 1 -30.86 -4.90 -14.13
N SER A 2 -29.87 -4.35 -14.84
CA SER A 2 -28.46 -4.41 -14.45
C SER A 2 -27.93 -3.00 -14.36
N THR A 3 -27.84 -2.47 -13.14
CA THR A 3 -27.37 -1.11 -12.85
C THR A 3 -25.86 -1.08 -13.05
N ARG A 4 -25.41 -0.57 -14.19
CA ARG A 4 -24.00 -0.27 -14.44
C ARG A 4 -23.60 0.90 -13.53
N TYR A 5 -22.82 0.62 -12.50
CA TYR A 5 -22.18 1.66 -11.71
C TYR A 5 -21.07 2.33 -12.55
N PRO A 6 -20.97 3.66 -12.57
CA PRO A 6 -19.85 4.33 -13.22
C PRO A 6 -18.56 3.99 -12.46
N VAL A 7 -17.56 3.48 -13.19
CA VAL A 7 -16.20 3.27 -12.71
C VAL A 7 -15.63 4.65 -12.36
N ARG A 8 -15.69 5.02 -11.08
CA ARG A 8 -15.08 6.25 -10.59
C ARG A 8 -13.57 6.05 -10.69
N ARG A 9 -12.93 6.71 -11.66
CA ARG A 9 -11.47 6.75 -11.78
C ARG A 9 -10.86 7.09 -10.42
N PRO A 10 -9.75 6.46 -9.99
CA PRO A 10 -8.92 7.05 -8.96
C PRO A 10 -8.64 8.49 -9.40
N SER A 11 -8.71 9.46 -8.48
CA SER A 11 -8.39 10.85 -8.84
C SER A 11 -7.03 10.90 -9.49
N ASP A 12 -6.84 11.66 -10.56
CA ASP A 12 -5.57 11.75 -11.30
C ASP A 12 -4.36 12.03 -10.37
N HIS A 13 -4.60 12.68 -9.23
CA HIS A 13 -3.63 12.92 -8.15
C HIS A 13 -3.13 11.66 -7.42
N LEU A 14 -4.01 10.67 -7.22
CA LEU A 14 -3.64 9.38 -6.65
C LEU A 14 -2.84 8.58 -7.68
N ASP A 15 -3.28 8.53 -8.94
CA ASP A 15 -2.58 7.84 -10.03
C ASP A 15 -1.17 8.41 -10.27
N GLU A 16 -0.99 9.73 -10.15
CA GLU A 16 0.30 10.40 -10.28
C GLU A 16 1.24 10.05 -9.11
N ARG A 17 0.74 10.06 -7.86
CA ARG A 17 1.52 9.65 -6.68
C ARG A 17 1.86 8.16 -6.69
N PHE A 18 0.96 7.30 -7.19
CA PHE A 18 1.23 5.88 -7.38
C PHE A 18 2.30 5.64 -8.46
N ARG A 19 2.28 6.40 -9.56
CA ARG A 19 3.29 6.28 -10.63
C ARG A 19 4.67 6.71 -10.17
N VAL A 20 4.78 7.73 -9.31
CA VAL A 20 6.04 8.18 -8.73
C VAL A 20 6.60 7.15 -7.73
N ARG A 21 5.74 6.54 -6.89
CA ARG A 21 6.16 5.57 -5.85
C ARG A 21 6.48 4.16 -6.38
N ALA A 22 5.91 3.76 -7.52
CA ALA A 22 6.20 2.48 -8.17
C ALA A 22 7.59 2.42 -8.88
N SER A 23 8.43 3.45 -8.74
CA SER A 23 9.65 3.61 -9.56
C SER A 23 10.99 3.22 -8.89
N SER A 24 11.01 2.76 -7.63
CA SER A 24 12.25 2.25 -7.04
C SER A 24 12.34 0.73 -7.14
N GLU A 25 13.32 0.28 -7.94
CA GLU A 25 13.68 -1.09 -8.31
C GLU A 25 12.50 -2.01 -8.66
N ALA A 26 12.33 -2.28 -9.96
CA ALA A 26 11.30 -3.13 -10.52
C ALA A 26 11.42 -4.59 -10.04
N VAL A 27 11.08 -4.86 -8.79
CA VAL A 27 10.47 -6.12 -8.40
C VAL A 27 9.14 -6.14 -9.13
N SER A 28 9.01 -7.04 -10.10
CA SER A 28 7.74 -7.25 -10.79
C SER A 28 6.63 -7.40 -9.74
N VAL A 29 5.58 -6.58 -9.83
CA VAL A 29 4.43 -6.59 -8.91
C VAL A 29 3.86 -8.01 -8.78
N ALA A 30 3.83 -8.76 -9.88
CA ALA A 30 3.43 -10.15 -9.89
C ALA A 30 4.35 -11.05 -9.03
N THR A 31 5.67 -10.88 -9.14
CA THR A 31 6.64 -11.65 -8.36
C THR A 31 6.59 -11.32 -6.87
N ALA A 32 6.43 -10.03 -6.52
CA ALA A 32 6.24 -9.62 -5.14
C ALA A 32 4.89 -10.12 -4.57
N TRP A 33 3.84 -10.17 -5.39
CA TRP A 33 2.55 -10.73 -5.00
C TRP A 33 2.59 -12.24 -4.72
N GLU A 34 3.27 -13.00 -5.59
CA GLU A 34 3.43 -14.46 -5.43
C GLU A 34 4.21 -14.81 -4.16
N ARG A 35 5.27 -14.04 -3.87
CA ARG A 35 6.08 -14.20 -2.66
C ARG A 35 5.42 -13.65 -1.39
N GLY A 36 4.56 -12.64 -1.56
CA GLY A 36 4.04 -11.84 -0.47
C GLY A 36 3.20 -12.64 0.52
N LEU A 37 3.38 -12.33 1.79
CA LEU A 37 2.58 -12.86 2.88
C LEU A 37 1.29 -12.09 3.00
N ARG A 38 0.18 -12.80 3.24
CA ARG A 38 -1.13 -12.17 3.40
C ARG A 38 -1.12 -11.23 4.61
N LEU A 39 -1.50 -9.98 4.37
CA LEU A 39 -1.68 -8.94 5.38
C LEU A 39 -3.16 -8.87 5.74
N GLU A 40 -3.49 -9.11 7.00
CA GLU A 40 -4.85 -8.98 7.52
C GLU A 40 -5.04 -7.52 7.94
N VAL A 41 -5.87 -6.80 7.20
CA VAL A 41 -6.14 -5.37 7.46
C VAL A 41 -7.47 -5.22 8.19
N PRO A 42 -7.48 -4.66 9.41
CA PRO A 42 -8.73 -4.34 10.12
C PRO A 42 -9.61 -3.39 9.30
N ALA A 43 -10.93 -3.58 9.35
CA ALA A 43 -11.88 -2.78 8.56
C ALA A 43 -11.86 -1.28 8.94
N GLU A 44 -11.54 -0.98 10.19
CA GLU A 44 -11.39 0.36 10.74
C GLU A 44 -10.03 1.02 10.43
N ALA A 45 -9.04 0.26 9.93
CA ALA A 45 -7.75 0.83 9.59
C ALA A 45 -7.92 1.83 8.43
N PRO A 46 -7.28 3.01 8.48
CA PRO A 46 -7.36 4.01 7.41
C PRO A 46 -6.49 3.58 6.23
N ILE A 47 -6.72 2.39 5.69
CA ILE A 47 -6.00 1.78 4.57
C ILE A 47 -6.95 1.73 3.36
N PRO A 48 -6.49 2.06 2.15
CA PRO A 48 -7.33 2.04 0.95
C PRO A 48 -8.04 0.69 0.75
N ARG A 49 -9.30 0.75 0.30
CA ARG A 49 -10.12 -0.45 0.10
C ARG A 49 -9.48 -1.39 -0.93
N HIS A 50 -9.35 -2.64 -0.55
CA HIS A 50 -8.78 -3.73 -1.34
C HIS A 50 -9.52 -5.04 -1.05
N ASP A 51 -9.35 -6.05 -1.90
CA ASP A 51 -9.89 -7.40 -1.67
C ASP A 51 -8.88 -8.29 -0.93
N GLU A 52 -7.58 -8.06 -1.18
CA GLU A 52 -6.49 -8.75 -0.50
C GLU A 52 -5.25 -7.87 -0.50
N ALA A 53 -4.55 -7.83 0.63
CA ALA A 53 -3.27 -7.19 0.79
C ALA A 53 -2.18 -8.24 1.02
N ARG A 54 -1.02 -8.02 0.41
CA ARG A 54 0.17 -8.84 0.63
C ARG A 54 1.39 -7.98 0.89
N TYR A 55 2.14 -8.38 1.89
CA TYR A 55 3.41 -7.79 2.25
C TYR A 55 4.56 -8.63 1.70
N ASP A 56 5.44 -8.00 0.93
CA ASP A 56 6.66 -8.59 0.44
C ASP A 56 7.87 -8.03 1.19
N ALA A 57 8.41 -8.82 2.12
CA ALA A 57 9.55 -8.43 2.95
C ALA A 57 10.84 -8.21 2.15
N ARG A 58 10.99 -8.81 0.97
CA ARG A 58 12.21 -8.64 0.18
C ARG A 58 12.23 -7.31 -0.58
N GLY A 59 11.05 -6.80 -0.94
CA GLY A 59 10.91 -5.52 -1.63
C GLY A 59 10.54 -4.36 -0.71
N ASP A 60 10.29 -4.62 0.59
CA ASP A 60 9.71 -3.65 1.51
C ASP A 60 8.44 -3.00 0.95
N VAL A 61 7.55 -3.79 0.33
CA VAL A 61 6.32 -3.27 -0.30
C VAL A 61 5.07 -4.00 0.16
N VAL A 62 3.94 -3.28 0.14
CA VAL A 62 2.60 -3.85 0.26
C VAL A 62 1.86 -3.68 -1.06
N ILE A 63 1.32 -4.78 -1.55
CA ILE A 63 0.57 -4.88 -2.80
C ILE A 63 -0.88 -5.17 -2.46
N PHE A 64 -1.78 -4.40 -3.07
CA PHE A 64 -3.21 -4.64 -2.98
C PHE A 64 -3.70 -5.26 -4.27
N ARG A 65 -4.53 -6.28 -4.13
CA ARG A 65 -5.41 -6.74 -5.19
C ARG A 65 -6.76 -6.08 -5.01
N ARG A 66 -7.25 -5.47 -6.09
CA ARG A 66 -8.62 -5.00 -6.20
C ARG A 66 -9.21 -5.56 -7.49
N GLU A 67 -10.27 -6.32 -7.35
CA GLU A 67 -10.91 -7.11 -8.38
C GLU A 67 -9.89 -8.06 -9.05
N GLN A 68 -9.46 -7.74 -10.27
CA GLN A 68 -8.49 -8.52 -11.05
C GLN A 68 -7.17 -7.77 -11.27
N THR A 69 -6.98 -6.63 -10.59
CA THR A 69 -5.82 -5.77 -10.78
C THR A 69 -4.94 -5.78 -9.54
N LEU A 70 -3.64 -6.03 -9.75
CA LEU A 70 -2.61 -5.85 -8.73
C LEU A 70 -2.07 -4.43 -8.81
N THR A 71 -2.02 -3.76 -7.66
CA THR A 71 -1.44 -2.43 -7.51
C THR A 71 -0.48 -2.44 -6.32
N THR A 72 0.77 -2.05 -6.55
CA THR A 72 1.67 -1.69 -5.44
C THR A 72 1.09 -0.47 -4.76
N CYS A 73 0.73 -0.61 -3.48
CA CYS A 73 0.07 0.46 -2.76
C CYS A 73 1.07 1.31 -1.97
N TYR A 74 1.98 0.67 -1.23
CA TYR A 74 2.94 1.39 -0.38
C TYR A 74 4.30 0.71 -0.38
N GLY A 75 5.36 1.50 -0.55
CA GLY A 75 6.70 1.14 -0.08
C GLY A 75 6.82 1.47 1.41
N LEU A 76 7.38 0.56 2.19
CA LEU A 76 7.48 0.64 3.65
C LEU A 76 8.76 1.31 4.13
N ARG A 77 9.68 1.65 3.21
CA ARG A 77 10.85 2.46 3.56
C ARG A 77 10.37 3.82 4.10
N PRO A 78 10.95 4.33 5.21
CA PRO A 78 10.45 5.52 5.90
C PRO A 78 10.34 6.78 5.04
N GLU A 79 11.18 6.90 4.02
CA GLU A 79 11.15 8.00 3.04
C GLU A 79 9.89 8.02 2.16
N TYR A 80 9.16 6.91 2.05
CA TYR A 80 7.92 6.80 1.27
C TYR A 80 6.65 6.92 2.12
N LEU A 81 6.79 6.82 3.45
CA LEU A 81 5.67 6.87 4.41
C LEU A 81 5.35 8.32 4.79
N THR A 82 4.78 9.07 3.84
CA THR A 82 4.47 10.49 4.01
C THR A 82 3.02 10.78 4.34
N ASP A 83 2.12 9.80 4.22
CA ASP A 83 0.68 9.97 4.44
C ASP A 83 0.13 8.95 5.45
N ILE A 84 -1.04 9.27 6.04
CA ILE A 84 -1.67 8.45 7.08
C ILE A 84 -1.96 7.03 6.62
N HIS A 85 -2.22 6.82 5.32
CA HIS A 85 -2.54 5.52 4.76
C HIS A 85 -1.30 4.63 4.67
N GLY A 86 -0.17 5.21 4.26
CA GLY A 86 1.12 4.54 4.28
C GLY A 86 1.56 4.20 5.70
N VAL A 87 1.43 5.15 6.64
CA VAL A 87 1.73 4.92 8.06
C VAL A 87 0.87 3.80 8.64
N ALA A 88 -0.44 3.82 8.38
CA ALA A 88 -1.33 2.76 8.85
C ALA A 88 -0.97 1.39 8.24
N THR A 89 -0.62 1.35 6.96
CA THR A 89 -0.16 0.12 6.29
C THR A 89 1.11 -0.40 6.94
N ALA A 90 2.09 0.46 7.21
CA ALA A 90 3.33 0.08 7.90
C ALA A 90 3.06 -0.40 9.33
N ALA A 91 2.15 0.23 10.06
CA ALA A 91 1.77 -0.18 11.40
C ALA A 91 1.13 -1.58 11.41
N THR A 92 0.26 -1.90 10.44
CA THR A 92 -0.32 -3.24 10.32
C THR A 92 0.75 -4.30 10.00
N VAL A 93 1.74 -3.97 9.17
CA VAL A 93 2.87 -4.87 8.87
C VAL A 93 3.74 -5.09 10.11
N ASP A 94 4.07 -4.01 10.83
CA ASP A 94 4.85 -4.06 12.08
C ASP A 94 4.17 -4.94 13.13
N GLU A 95 2.86 -4.77 13.34
CA GLU A 95 2.08 -5.56 14.28
C GLU A 95 2.03 -7.04 13.88
N GLN A 96 1.77 -7.35 12.60
CA GLN A 96 1.54 -8.72 12.17
C GLN A 96 2.85 -9.52 11.99
N PHE A 97 3.93 -8.87 11.54
CA PHE A 97 5.18 -9.55 11.17
C PHE A 97 6.36 -9.22 12.08
N GLY A 98 6.16 -8.38 13.10
CA GLY A 98 7.21 -8.00 14.05
C GLY A 98 8.29 -7.12 13.43
N THR A 99 7.94 -6.34 12.40
CA THR A 99 8.84 -5.34 11.79
C THR A 99 8.80 -4.03 12.58
N ALA A 100 9.61 -3.05 12.16
CA ALA A 100 9.73 -1.75 12.84
C ALA A 100 9.82 -0.57 11.85
N TYR A 101 9.08 -0.61 10.76
CA TYR A 101 9.07 0.47 9.76
C TYR A 101 8.61 1.79 10.36
N CYS A 102 7.61 1.76 11.26
CA CYS A 102 7.09 2.94 11.93
C CYS A 102 8.12 3.64 12.81
N ALA A 103 9.06 2.90 13.39
CA ALA A 103 10.06 3.44 14.31
C ALA A 103 11.06 4.40 13.63
N ALA A 104 11.23 4.28 12.31
CA ALA A 104 12.15 5.10 11.53
C ALA A 104 11.46 6.25 10.78
N ILE A 105 10.14 6.42 10.94
CA ILE A 105 9.39 7.51 10.31
C ILE A 105 9.82 8.85 10.92
N ASN A 106 10.18 9.80 10.06
CA ASN A 106 10.42 11.17 10.46
C ASN A 106 9.09 11.95 10.46
N PRO A 107 8.60 12.44 11.62
CA PRO A 107 7.33 13.18 11.68
C PRO A 107 7.29 14.43 10.79
N ARG A 108 8.45 15.01 10.44
CA ARG A 108 8.55 16.18 9.55
C ARG A 108 8.22 15.86 8.10
N ASN A 109 8.26 14.58 7.71
CA ASN A 109 7.95 14.14 6.36
C ASN A 109 6.46 13.79 6.21
N LEU A 110 5.67 13.86 7.28
CA LEU A 110 4.25 13.59 7.25
C LEU A 110 3.50 14.81 6.68
N GLU A 111 2.66 14.55 5.69
CA GLU A 111 1.78 15.54 5.10
C GLU A 111 0.69 15.93 6.11
N THR A 112 0.48 17.24 6.27
CA THR A 112 -0.60 17.76 7.12
C THR A 112 -1.93 17.46 6.46
N LEU A 113 -2.81 16.74 7.17
CA LEU A 113 -4.16 16.34 6.75
C LEU A 113 -5.07 17.54 6.45
#